data_AF-A0A9Q3DBZ6-F1
#
_entry.id   AF-A0A9Q3DBZ6-F1
#
_cell.length_a   1.000
_cell.length_b   1.000
_cell.length_c   1.000
_cell.angle_alpha   90.00
_cell.angle_beta   90.00
_cell.angle_gamma   90.00
#
_symmetry.space_group_name_H-M   'P 1'
#
loop_
_entity.id
_entity.type
_entity.pdbx_description
1 polymer ?
#
loop_
_entity_poly.entity_id
_entity_poly.type
_entity_poly.pdbx_seq_one_letter_code
_entity_poly.pdbx_strand_id
1 'polypeptide(L)'
;MSEVKVNQWDELSQFVFCKKRFTDPITTNGALLEGFMFAIGWRKCSTKNEQFGLYGSVGKIENAKDEWRNRGTNLSSVGCILVQSLQYFGDNLFQKIQNWYSSLGVPSFDQVNYEGNIPTNQGACEFASALTFTINRFKNSPHLDKDAFLYALRWWFKADKRTGQIKRDVPKQCTGGN
;
A
#
# COMPACT_ATOMS: atom_id res chain seq x y z
N MET A 1 -22.02 -6.00 -1.03
CA MET A 1 -20.83 -6.02 -1.92
C MET A 1 -21.00 -7.18 -2.88
N SER A 2 -20.90 -6.97 -4.20
CA SER A 2 -20.93 -8.08 -5.17
C SER A 2 -19.71 -8.99 -4.98
N GLU A 3 -19.85 -10.28 -5.31
CA GLU A 3 -18.79 -11.29 -5.19
C GLU A 3 -17.48 -10.88 -5.89
N VAL A 4 -17.57 -10.16 -7.01
CA VAL A 4 -16.43 -9.57 -7.74
C VAL A 4 -15.65 -8.55 -6.90
N LYS A 5 -16.34 -7.68 -6.15
CA LYS A 5 -15.69 -6.68 -5.26
C LYS A 5 -15.08 -7.34 -4.02
N VAL A 6 -15.62 -8.48 -3.61
CA VAL A 6 -15.16 -9.24 -2.43
C VAL A 6 -13.79 -9.88 -2.69
N ASN A 7 -13.53 -10.32 -3.93
CA ASN A 7 -12.26 -10.92 -4.34
C ASN A 7 -11.13 -9.88 -4.47
N GLN A 8 -11.45 -8.67 -4.92
CA GLN A 8 -10.48 -7.57 -5.07
C GLN A 8 -9.80 -7.15 -3.76
N TRP A 9 -10.55 -7.03 -2.66
CA TRP A 9 -9.95 -6.68 -1.36
C TRP A 9 -9.10 -7.83 -0.79
N ASP A 10 -9.47 -9.09 -1.05
CA ASP A 10 -8.63 -10.24 -0.71
C ASP A 10 -7.31 -10.19 -1.49
N GLU A 11 -7.35 -9.87 -2.79
CA GLU A 11 -6.16 -9.69 -3.62
C GLU A 11 -5.25 -8.59 -3.06
N LEU A 12 -5.79 -7.41 -2.73
CA LEU A 12 -5.02 -6.33 -2.11
C LEU A 12 -4.38 -6.78 -0.78
N SER A 13 -5.16 -7.44 0.08
CA SER A 13 -4.70 -7.86 1.41
C SER A 13 -3.59 -8.91 1.32
N GLN A 14 -3.76 -9.93 0.48
CA GLN A 14 -2.74 -10.94 0.23
C GLN A 14 -1.50 -10.34 -0.42
N PHE A 15 -1.70 -9.42 -1.37
CA PHE A 15 -0.61 -8.72 -2.02
C PHE A 15 0.27 -7.99 -1.02
N VAL A 16 -0.29 -7.10 -0.19
CA VAL A 16 0.52 -6.37 0.80
C VAL A 16 1.13 -7.32 1.84
N PHE A 17 0.39 -8.36 2.24
CA PHE A 17 0.88 -9.36 3.18
C PHE A 17 2.11 -10.12 2.65
N CYS A 18 2.11 -10.54 1.39
CA CYS A 18 3.24 -11.23 0.77
C CYS A 18 4.48 -10.33 0.65
N LYS A 19 4.29 -9.02 0.43
CA LYS A 19 5.42 -8.09 0.26
C LYS A 19 6.28 -7.90 1.51
N LYS A 20 5.76 -8.20 2.71
CA LYS A 20 6.58 -8.22 3.95
C LYS A 20 7.79 -9.15 3.86
N ARG A 21 7.77 -10.14 2.94
CA ARG A 21 8.89 -11.04 2.69
C ARG A 21 10.13 -10.32 2.18
N PHE A 22 9.97 -9.17 1.53
CA PHE A 22 11.06 -8.41 0.93
C PHE A 22 11.43 -7.14 1.69
N THR A 23 10.67 -6.78 2.73
CA THR A 23 10.83 -5.52 3.45
C THR A 23 10.99 -5.75 4.95
N ASP A 24 11.70 -4.86 5.61
CA ASP A 24 11.78 -4.85 7.07
C ASP A 24 10.71 -3.95 7.68
N PRO A 25 10.27 -4.23 8.92
CA PRO A 25 9.39 -3.32 9.63
C PRO A 25 10.04 -1.93 9.75
N ILE A 26 9.23 -0.89 9.59
CA ILE A 26 9.65 0.48 9.83
C ILE A 26 9.79 0.68 11.34
N THR A 27 11.01 0.93 11.79
CA THR A 27 11.35 1.16 13.20
C THR A 27 11.52 2.64 13.55
N THR A 28 11.51 3.52 12.55
CA THR A 28 11.75 4.96 12.72
C THR A 28 10.48 5.77 13.02
N ASN A 29 9.34 5.13 13.18
CA ASN A 29 8.08 5.79 13.53
C ASN A 29 8.04 6.04 15.06
N GLY A 30 8.39 7.24 15.49
CA GLY A 30 8.43 7.61 16.91
C GLY A 30 7.07 7.57 17.62
N ALA A 31 5.96 7.57 16.88
CA ALA A 31 4.61 7.44 17.44
C ALA A 31 4.18 5.98 17.64
N LEU A 32 4.96 4.99 17.19
CA LEU A 32 4.59 3.57 17.25
C LEU A 32 4.49 3.07 18.70
N LEU A 33 3.33 2.51 19.06
CA LEU A 33 3.05 1.90 20.36
C LEU A 33 2.95 0.37 20.28
N GLU A 34 2.35 -0.17 19.22
CA GLU A 34 2.14 -1.61 19.07
C GLU A 34 2.10 -2.00 17.58
N GLY A 35 2.39 -3.27 17.29
CA GLY A 35 2.29 -3.86 15.96
C GLY A 35 3.47 -3.49 15.06
N PHE A 36 3.27 -3.66 13.75
CA PHE A 36 4.31 -3.42 12.76
C PHE A 36 3.76 -2.61 11.60
N MET A 37 4.56 -1.67 11.10
CA MET A 37 4.33 -0.98 9.84
C MET A 37 5.37 -1.42 8.82
N PHE A 38 4.93 -1.62 7.60
CA PHE A 38 5.79 -1.91 6.45
C PHE A 38 5.46 -0.90 5.35
N ALA A 39 6.38 -0.76 4.40
CA ALA A 39 6.14 0.01 3.20
C ALA A 39 6.66 -0.74 1.97
N ILE A 40 6.06 -0.44 0.82
CA ILE A 40 6.42 -0.96 -0.50
C ILE A 40 6.42 0.19 -1.51
N GLY A 41 7.05 -0.03 -2.67
CA GLY A 41 7.18 0.99 -3.71
C GLY A 41 8.41 1.85 -3.51
N TRP A 42 8.33 3.08 -4.02
CA TRP A 42 9.42 4.04 -4.11
C TRP A 42 9.39 5.05 -2.96
N ARG A 43 10.56 5.34 -2.40
CA ARG A 43 10.77 6.35 -1.36
C ARG A 43 11.84 7.34 -1.79
N LYS A 44 11.78 8.55 -1.24
CA LYS A 44 12.92 9.47 -1.26
C LYS A 44 14.15 8.76 -0.69
N CYS A 45 15.26 8.86 -1.41
CA CYS A 45 16.49 8.23 -0.95
C CYS A 45 17.09 8.99 0.25
N SER A 46 17.68 8.24 1.19
CA SER A 46 18.48 8.77 2.28
C SER A 46 19.95 8.95 1.91
N THR A 47 20.37 8.42 0.76
CA THR A 47 21.74 8.50 0.25
C THR A 47 21.96 9.81 -0.50
N LYS A 48 23.09 10.46 -0.25
CA LYS A 48 23.47 11.69 -0.95
C LYS A 48 23.60 11.42 -2.45
N ASN A 49 23.06 12.32 -3.28
CA ASN A 49 23.04 12.24 -4.75
C ASN A 49 22.14 11.14 -5.35
N GLU A 50 21.28 10.50 -4.56
CA GLU A 50 20.23 9.60 -5.06
C GLU A 50 18.86 10.27 -4.89
N GLN A 51 18.00 10.21 -5.92
CA GLN A 51 16.70 10.88 -5.90
C GLN A 51 15.65 10.04 -5.16
N PHE A 52 15.54 8.77 -5.49
CA PHE A 52 14.60 7.82 -4.89
C PHE A 52 15.17 6.40 -4.94
N GLY A 53 14.69 5.55 -4.05
CA GLY A 53 15.01 4.13 -3.99
C GLY A 53 13.78 3.31 -3.67
N LEU A 54 13.88 1.99 -3.77
CA LEU A 54 12.79 1.08 -3.42
C LEU A 54 12.80 0.76 -1.92
N TYR A 55 11.62 0.63 -1.32
CA TYR A 55 11.49 -0.10 -0.06
C TYR A 55 11.88 -1.57 -0.29
N GLY A 56 12.99 -1.98 0.31
CA GLY A 56 13.52 -3.33 0.18
C GLY A 56 14.62 -3.59 1.21
N SER A 57 14.61 -4.79 1.76
CA SER A 57 15.67 -5.30 2.64
C SER A 57 16.63 -6.12 1.79
N VAL A 58 17.88 -5.68 1.68
CA VAL A 58 18.91 -6.33 0.84
C VAL A 58 19.03 -7.80 1.18
N GLY A 59 19.24 -8.14 2.45
CA GLY A 59 19.40 -9.54 2.88
C GLY A 59 18.16 -10.40 2.61
N LYS A 60 16.94 -9.87 2.77
CA LYS A 60 15.71 -10.62 2.45
C LYS A 60 15.55 -10.84 0.94
N ILE A 61 15.86 -9.82 0.14
CA ILE A 61 15.81 -9.90 -1.32
C ILE A 61 16.84 -10.88 -1.84
N GLU A 62 18.05 -10.89 -1.28
CA GLU A 62 19.11 -11.83 -1.65
C GLU A 62 18.71 -13.29 -1.41
N ASN A 63 17.94 -13.55 -0.35
CA ASN A 63 17.40 -14.87 -0.02
C ASN A 63 16.16 -15.27 -0.85
N ALA A 64 15.62 -14.36 -1.67
CA ALA A 64 14.41 -14.58 -2.45
C ALA A 64 14.50 -13.91 -3.85
N LYS A 65 15.67 -13.99 -4.50
CA LYS A 65 15.97 -13.26 -5.75
C LYS A 65 14.97 -13.53 -6.88
N ASP A 66 14.57 -14.77 -7.09
CA ASP A 66 13.66 -15.13 -8.18
C ASP A 66 12.23 -14.63 -7.91
N GLU A 67 11.77 -14.74 -6.67
CA GLU A 67 10.48 -14.17 -6.26
C GLU A 67 10.50 -12.64 -6.34
N TRP A 68 11.62 -12.02 -5.97
CA TRP A 68 11.81 -10.58 -6.12
C TRP A 68 11.80 -10.16 -7.60
N ARG A 69 12.47 -10.90 -8.50
CA ARG A 69 12.42 -10.61 -9.95
C ARG A 69 10.99 -10.70 -10.49
N ASN A 70 10.22 -11.68 -10.02
CA ASN A 70 8.82 -11.88 -10.39
C ASN A 70 7.83 -11.04 -9.57
N ARG A 71 8.29 -10.13 -8.71
CA ARG A 71 7.44 -9.32 -7.81
C ARG A 71 6.42 -8.43 -8.52
N GLY A 72 6.61 -8.23 -9.83
CA GLY A 72 5.80 -7.39 -10.70
C GLY A 72 4.45 -7.94 -11.11
N THR A 73 4.24 -9.25 -10.99
CA THR A 73 2.97 -9.87 -11.34
C THR A 73 1.86 -9.34 -10.43
N ASN A 74 0.75 -8.89 -11.03
CA ASN A 74 -0.46 -8.35 -10.35
C ASN A 74 -0.33 -6.96 -9.69
N LEU A 75 0.71 -6.17 -10.01
CA LEU A 75 0.90 -4.84 -9.44
C LEU A 75 -0.14 -3.80 -9.92
N SER A 76 -0.48 -3.83 -11.21
CA SER A 76 -1.46 -2.91 -11.81
C SER A 76 -2.90 -3.14 -11.31
N SER A 77 -3.28 -4.37 -10.94
CA SER A 77 -4.64 -4.64 -10.42
C SER A 77 -4.85 -4.01 -9.04
N VAL A 78 -3.82 -3.99 -8.19
CA VAL A 78 -3.88 -3.43 -6.84
C VAL A 78 -4.09 -1.92 -6.83
N GLY A 79 -3.39 -1.18 -7.70
CA GLY A 79 -3.60 0.26 -7.87
C GLY A 79 -5.05 0.57 -8.24
N CYS A 80 -5.60 -0.17 -9.20
CA CYS A 80 -6.97 0.04 -9.65
C CYS A 80 -8.02 -0.26 -8.57
N ILE A 81 -7.80 -1.25 -7.71
CA ILE A 81 -8.69 -1.54 -6.58
C ILE A 81 -8.77 -0.33 -5.62
N LEU A 82 -7.62 0.27 -5.31
CA LEU A 82 -7.56 1.45 -4.44
C LEU A 82 -8.21 2.66 -5.11
N VAL A 83 -7.94 2.91 -6.39
CA VAL A 83 -8.56 4.01 -7.16
C VAL A 83 -10.08 3.89 -7.23
N GLN A 84 -10.61 2.70 -7.51
CA GLN A 84 -12.06 2.46 -7.49
C GLN A 84 -12.66 2.78 -6.12
N SER A 85 -11.94 2.50 -5.04
CA SER A 85 -12.39 2.86 -3.69
C SER A 85 -12.39 4.38 -3.45
N LEU A 86 -11.42 5.11 -4.01
CA LEU A 86 -11.29 6.57 -3.87
C LEU A 86 -12.43 7.33 -4.53
N GLN A 87 -13.00 6.79 -5.60
CA GLN A 87 -14.18 7.36 -6.27
C GLN A 87 -15.39 7.46 -5.34
N TYR A 88 -15.45 6.67 -4.26
CA TYR A 88 -16.54 6.72 -3.28
C TYR A 88 -16.34 7.74 -2.14
N PHE A 89 -15.14 8.30 -1.97
CA PHE A 89 -14.84 9.23 -0.87
C PHE A 89 -15.23 10.67 -1.17
N GLY A 90 -15.39 11.03 -2.44
CA GLY A 90 -15.85 12.35 -2.83
C GLY A 90 -15.54 12.69 -4.28
N ASP A 91 -16.31 13.62 -4.81
CA ASP A 91 -16.19 14.08 -6.19
C ASP A 91 -14.79 14.60 -6.46
N ASN A 92 -14.17 14.10 -7.53
CA ASN A 92 -12.85 14.49 -8.01
C ASN A 92 -11.69 14.27 -7.02
N LEU A 93 -11.88 13.57 -5.89
CA LEU A 93 -10.78 13.30 -4.94
C LEU A 93 -9.64 12.55 -5.61
N PHE A 94 -9.97 11.48 -6.35
CA PHE A 94 -8.98 10.73 -7.10
C PHE A 94 -8.22 11.61 -8.11
N GLN A 95 -8.92 12.42 -8.90
CA GLN A 95 -8.28 13.34 -9.86
C GLN A 95 -7.38 14.36 -9.18
N LYS A 96 -7.74 14.89 -8.00
CA LYS A 96 -6.87 15.78 -7.23
C LYS A 96 -5.60 15.07 -6.78
N ILE A 97 -5.72 13.85 -6.24
CA ILE A 97 -4.56 13.04 -5.83
C ILE A 97 -3.69 12.73 -7.05
N GLN A 98 -4.29 12.28 -8.15
CA GLN A 98 -3.59 11.92 -9.37
C GLN A 98 -2.85 13.13 -9.97
N ASN A 99 -3.51 14.28 -10.13
CA ASN A 99 -2.88 15.50 -10.68
C ASN A 99 -1.70 15.96 -9.81
N TRP A 100 -1.87 15.94 -8.47
CA TRP A 100 -0.79 16.26 -7.56
C TRP A 100 0.36 15.27 -7.70
N TYR A 101 0.07 13.97 -7.70
CA TYR A 101 1.05 12.91 -7.87
C TYR A 101 1.81 13.01 -9.21
N SER A 102 1.12 13.30 -10.31
CA SER A 102 1.72 13.53 -11.64
C SER A 102 2.70 14.69 -11.64
N SER A 103 2.38 15.77 -10.90
CA SER A 103 3.27 16.94 -10.79
C SER A 103 4.61 16.64 -10.12
N LEU A 104 4.71 15.56 -9.33
CA LEU A 104 5.93 15.20 -8.61
C LEU A 104 6.98 14.53 -9.48
N GLY A 105 6.57 14.00 -10.65
CA GLY A 105 7.49 13.27 -11.52
C GLY A 105 8.18 12.11 -10.80
N VAL A 106 7.42 11.27 -10.09
CA VAL A 106 7.96 10.11 -9.37
C VAL A 106 7.38 8.79 -9.90
N PRO A 107 8.09 7.66 -9.70
CA PRO A 107 7.58 6.37 -10.11
C PRO A 107 6.41 5.91 -9.22
N SER A 108 5.46 5.18 -9.81
CA SER A 108 4.33 4.62 -9.09
C SER A 108 4.76 3.43 -8.24
N PHE A 109 4.09 3.19 -7.11
CA PHE A 109 4.46 2.12 -6.17
C PHE A 109 4.48 0.72 -6.81
N ASP A 110 3.77 0.58 -7.92
CA ASP A 110 3.56 -0.63 -8.68
C ASP A 110 4.54 -0.77 -9.88
N GLN A 111 5.40 0.23 -10.09
CA GLN A 111 6.48 0.19 -11.08
C GLN A 111 7.70 -0.56 -10.54
N VAL A 112 8.10 -1.63 -11.23
CA VAL A 112 9.14 -2.56 -10.79
C VAL A 112 10.55 -2.02 -11.05
N ASN A 113 10.73 -1.32 -12.16
CA ASN A 113 12.00 -0.78 -12.64
C ASN A 113 11.83 0.71 -12.93
N TYR A 114 12.90 1.48 -12.73
CA TYR A 114 12.99 2.87 -13.17
C TYR A 114 14.00 2.94 -14.31
N GLU A 115 13.52 3.23 -15.52
CA GLU A 115 14.35 3.25 -16.73
C GLU A 115 14.94 4.64 -17.04
N GLY A 116 15.09 5.49 -16.02
CA GLY A 116 15.64 6.84 -16.20
C GLY A 116 14.62 7.87 -16.72
N ASN A 117 13.48 7.41 -17.24
CA ASN A 117 12.36 8.25 -17.61
C ASN A 117 11.21 8.00 -16.64
N ILE A 118 10.70 9.08 -16.04
CA ILE A 118 9.40 9.05 -15.38
C ILE A 118 8.37 8.87 -16.50
N PRO A 119 7.55 7.81 -16.49
CA PRO A 119 6.55 7.63 -17.54
C PRO A 119 5.65 8.87 -17.58
N THR A 120 5.66 9.55 -18.73
CA THR A 120 4.88 10.77 -18.97
C THR A 120 3.38 10.50 -19.06
N ASN A 121 3.01 9.24 -19.28
CA ASN A 121 1.65 8.74 -19.24
C ASN A 121 1.47 7.86 -18.01
N GLN A 122 1.33 8.50 -16.86
CA GLN A 122 0.91 7.80 -15.65
C GLN A 122 -0.44 7.14 -15.92
N GLY A 123 -0.52 5.82 -15.73
CA GLY A 123 -1.71 5.03 -16.04
C GLY A 123 -2.93 5.45 -15.23
N ALA A 124 -4.12 5.00 -15.65
CA ALA A 124 -5.40 5.34 -15.02
C ALA A 124 -5.52 4.98 -13.52
N CYS A 125 -4.57 4.22 -12.98
CA CYS A 125 -4.57 3.73 -11.61
C CYS A 125 -3.36 4.20 -10.77
N GLU A 126 -2.57 5.14 -11.27
CA GLU A 126 -1.41 5.69 -10.56
C GLU A 126 -1.79 6.89 -9.69
N PHE A 127 -1.42 6.86 -8.42
CA PHE A 127 -1.76 7.91 -7.45
C PHE A 127 -0.79 8.05 -6.27
N ALA A 128 0.18 7.13 -6.14
CA ALA A 128 1.12 7.11 -5.03
C ALA A 128 2.43 6.46 -5.46
N SER A 129 3.55 6.92 -4.89
CA SER A 129 4.86 6.32 -5.09
C SER A 129 5.13 5.15 -4.14
N ALA A 130 4.47 5.13 -2.98
CA ALA A 130 4.57 4.05 -2.00
C ALA A 130 3.23 3.77 -1.32
N LEU A 131 3.09 2.54 -0.84
CA LEU A 131 2.01 2.15 0.07
C LEU A 131 2.61 1.74 1.41
N THR A 132 1.97 2.18 2.49
CA THR A 132 2.25 1.66 3.84
C THR A 132 1.10 0.76 4.27
N PHE A 133 1.45 -0.31 4.98
CA PHE A 133 0.46 -1.22 5.56
C PHE A 133 0.89 -1.63 6.96
N THR A 134 -0.10 -1.97 7.77
CA THR A 134 0.11 -2.22 9.19
C THR A 134 -0.49 -3.56 9.58
N ILE A 135 0.19 -4.28 10.47
CA ILE A 135 -0.23 -5.61 10.94
C ILE A 135 -0.06 -5.76 12.44
N ASN A 136 -0.68 -6.81 13.00
CA ASN A 136 -0.59 -7.17 14.42
C ASN A 136 -1.04 -6.06 15.37
N ARG A 137 -2.29 -5.57 15.19
CA ARG A 137 -2.93 -4.57 16.07
C ARG A 137 -2.13 -3.27 16.17
N PHE A 138 -1.72 -2.77 15.01
CA PHE A 138 -0.94 -1.54 14.91
C PHE A 138 -1.61 -0.38 15.66
N LYS A 139 -0.81 0.30 16.49
CA LYS A 139 -1.25 1.43 17.29
C LYS A 139 -0.17 2.51 17.27
N ASN A 140 -0.57 3.75 16.97
CA ASN A 140 0.26 4.93 17.17
C ASN A 140 -0.32 5.78 18.31
N SER A 141 0.54 6.53 19.01
CA SER A 141 0.11 7.68 19.80
C SER A 141 -0.42 8.78 18.87
N PRO A 142 -1.29 9.69 19.35
CA PRO A 142 -1.61 10.90 18.60
C PRO A 142 -0.33 11.64 18.18
N HIS A 143 -0.25 12.06 16.92
CA HIS A 143 0.86 12.81 16.35
C HIS A 143 0.37 13.66 15.17
N LEU A 144 1.19 14.61 14.75
CA LEU A 144 0.98 15.42 13.56
C LEU A 144 2.11 15.18 12.58
N ASP A 145 1.76 14.75 11.38
CA ASP A 145 2.69 14.63 10.28
C ASP A 145 2.92 16.01 9.65
N LYS A 146 4.16 16.27 9.22
CA LYS A 146 4.55 17.51 8.52
C LYS A 146 4.69 17.25 7.03
N ASP A 147 3.72 16.53 6.47
CA ASP A 147 3.72 16.13 5.07
C ASP A 147 3.21 17.25 4.17
N ALA A 148 3.74 17.30 2.95
CA ALA A 148 3.32 18.28 1.94
C ALA A 148 1.94 17.97 1.35
N PHE A 149 1.40 16.77 1.59
CA PHE A 149 0.13 16.34 1.05
C PHE A 149 -1.02 16.49 2.05
N LEU A 150 -2.15 16.99 1.57
CA LEU A 150 -3.28 17.38 2.42
C LEU A 150 -4.10 16.18 2.94
N TYR A 151 -4.02 15.02 2.28
CA TYR A 151 -4.88 13.88 2.58
C TYR A 151 -4.08 12.67 3.06
N ALA A 152 -4.45 12.13 4.22
CA ALA A 152 -4.03 10.81 4.66
C ALA A 152 -5.19 9.82 4.48
N LEU A 153 -5.02 8.85 3.57
CA LEU A 153 -6.04 7.86 3.25
C LEU A 153 -5.68 6.51 3.88
N ARG A 154 -6.64 5.88 4.55
CA ARG A 154 -6.42 4.61 5.26
C ARG A 154 -7.61 3.69 5.11
N TRP A 155 -7.34 2.44 4.77
CA TRP A 155 -8.31 1.35 4.75
C TRP A 155 -8.04 0.39 5.91
N TRP A 156 -9.10 -0.10 6.54
CA TRP A 156 -9.02 -1.08 7.62
C TRP A 156 -9.85 -2.31 7.27
N PHE A 157 -9.24 -3.48 7.41
CA PHE A 157 -9.91 -4.76 7.28
C PHE A 157 -9.38 -5.73 8.33
N LYS A 158 -10.24 -6.64 8.80
CA LYS A 158 -9.83 -7.75 9.67
C LYS A 158 -9.21 -8.82 8.77
N ALA A 159 -7.94 -9.17 9.00
CA ALA A 159 -7.28 -10.24 8.27
C ALA A 159 -6.66 -11.26 9.22
N ASP A 160 -6.50 -12.50 8.75
CA ASP A 160 -5.73 -13.49 9.48
C ASP A 160 -4.25 -13.09 9.51
N LYS A 161 -3.67 -13.04 10.72
CA LYS A 161 -2.28 -12.61 10.90
C LYS A 161 -1.24 -13.51 10.24
N ARG A 162 -1.59 -14.77 9.94
CA ARG A 162 -0.68 -15.77 9.35
C ARG A 162 -0.75 -15.79 7.83
N THR A 163 -1.90 -15.47 7.24
CA THR A 163 -2.12 -15.61 5.80
C THR A 163 -2.44 -14.30 5.09
N GLY A 164 -2.84 -13.26 5.82
CA GLY A 164 -3.34 -12.01 5.23
C GLY A 164 -4.73 -12.14 4.59
N GLN A 165 -5.40 -13.30 4.70
CA GLN A 165 -6.75 -13.46 4.18
C GLN A 165 -7.75 -12.63 4.99
N ILE A 166 -8.65 -11.90 4.34
CA ILE A 166 -9.66 -11.10 5.05
C ILE A 166 -10.64 -12.05 5.74
N LYS A 167 -10.85 -11.83 7.04
CA LYS A 167 -11.89 -12.50 7.81
C LYS A 167 -13.19 -11.72 7.63
N ARG A 168 -14.16 -12.39 7.03
CA ARG A 168 -15.53 -11.91 6.96
C ARG A 168 -16.25 -12.43 8.19
N ASP A 169 -16.76 -11.53 9.02
CA ASP A 169 -17.67 -11.95 10.07
C ASP A 169 -18.91 -12.52 9.36
N VAL A 170 -19.27 -13.78 9.63
CA VAL A 170 -20.61 -14.28 9.28
C VAL A 170 -21.58 -13.37 10.03
N PRO A 171 -22.59 -12.75 9.37
CA PRO A 171 -23.57 -11.97 10.09
C PRO A 171 -24.12 -12.85 11.21
N LYS A 172 -23.91 -12.45 12.46
CA LYS A 172 -24.69 -13.05 13.55
C LYS A 172 -26.13 -12.72 13.19
N GLN A 173 -26.93 -13.74 12.87
CA GLN A 173 -28.38 -13.56 12.86
C GLN A 173 -28.72 -12.96 14.22
N CYS A 174 -29.29 -11.76 14.22
CA CYS A 174 -29.97 -11.26 15.40
C CYS A 174 -31.13 -12.22 15.63
N THR A 175 -30.92 -13.25 16.45
CA THR A 175 -32.04 -13.98 17.04
C THR A 175 -32.65 -13.00 18.02
N GLY A 176 -33.72 -12.31 17.60
CA GLY A 176 -34.55 -11.54 18.50
C GLY A 176 -34.92 -12.45 19.67
N GLY A 177 -34.61 -12.01 20.89
CA GLY A 177 -35.10 -12.66 22.09
C GLY A 177 -36.62 -12.55 22.10
N ASN A 178 -37.28 -13.68 22.40
CA ASN A 178 -38.72 -13.74 22.66
C ASN A 178 -39.07 -12.96 23.93
#